data_AF-A0A7L2DNL0-F1
#
_entry.id   AF-A0A7L2DNL0-F1
#
_cell.length_a   1.000
_cell.length_b   1.000
_cell.length_c   1.000
_cell.angle_alpha   90.00
_cell.angle_beta   90.00
_cell.angle_gamma   90.00
#
_symmetry.space_group_name_H-M   'P 1'
#
loop_
_entity.id
_entity.type
_entity.pdbx_description
1 polymer ?
#
loop_
_entity_poly.entity_id
_entity_poly.type
_entity_poly.pdbx_seq_one_letter_code
_entity_poly.pdbx_strand_id
1 'polypeptide(L)'
;AGLLIQPSAEVTEGTAVTLTCVGTGDTAEEPLYSWYRNGRRLQEGSFPTLEFPSVRADDAGTFQCRVRSGNGSDASEAVPLRVLCEFSGNSKGIPGAAPTLRFP
;
A
#
# COMPACT_ATOMS: atom_id res chain seq x y z
N ALA A 1 8.87 -1.84 15.28
CA ALA A 1 8.08 -2.56 14.26
C ALA A 1 8.35 -1.99 12.88
N GLY A 2 8.27 -2.80 11.82
CA GLY A 2 8.38 -2.41 10.42
C GLY A 2 7.14 -2.84 9.63
N LEU A 3 6.93 -2.25 8.46
CA LEU A 3 5.81 -2.54 7.58
C LEU A 3 6.34 -2.89 6.19
N LEU A 4 6.07 -4.13 5.75
CA LEU A 4 6.41 -4.62 4.42
C LEU A 4 5.14 -4.63 3.56
N ILE A 5 5.24 -4.16 2.32
CA ILE A 5 4.15 -4.20 1.35
C ILE A 5 4.61 -5.03 0.15
N GLN A 6 3.88 -6.09 -0.16
CA GLN A 6 4.14 -6.95 -1.31
C GLN A 6 2.98 -6.89 -2.32
N PRO A 7 3.25 -6.85 -3.64
CA PRO A 7 4.58 -6.93 -4.26
C PRO A 7 5.41 -5.62 -4.18
N SER A 8 4.75 -4.47 -4.06
CA SER A 8 5.37 -3.15 -3.99
C SER A 8 4.43 -2.12 -3.33
N ALA A 9 4.98 -0.99 -2.88
CA ALA A 9 4.20 0.14 -2.36
C ALA A 9 3.52 0.98 -3.47
N GLU A 10 3.72 0.60 -4.73
CA GLU A 10 3.03 1.16 -5.90
C GLU A 10 2.52 0.00 -6.74
N VAL A 11 1.21 -0.08 -6.91
CA VAL A 11 0.53 -1.15 -7.64
C VAL A 11 -0.59 -0.58 -8.47
N THR A 12 -1.10 -1.39 -9.39
CA THR A 12 -2.22 -1.02 -10.24
C THR A 12 -3.55 -1.41 -9.61
N GLU A 13 -4.62 -0.66 -9.88
CA GLU A 13 -5.99 -1.05 -9.51
C GLU A 13 -6.30 -2.48 -9.93
N GLY A 14 -6.95 -3.25 -9.06
CA GLY A 14 -7.22 -4.66 -9.29
C GLY A 14 -6.13 -5.62 -8.81
N THR A 15 -4.95 -5.10 -8.44
CA THR A 15 -3.83 -5.93 -7.96
C THR A 15 -4.08 -6.41 -6.52
N ALA A 16 -3.65 -7.63 -6.22
CA ALA A 16 -3.63 -8.13 -4.84
C ALA A 16 -2.40 -7.59 -4.10
N VAL A 17 -2.60 -7.00 -2.93
CA VAL A 17 -1.54 -6.46 -2.07
C VAL A 17 -1.61 -7.10 -0.69
N THR A 18 -0.46 -7.51 -0.18
CA THR A 18 -0.33 -8.03 1.18
C THR A 18 0.58 -7.10 1.97
N LEU A 19 0.07 -6.57 3.07
CA LEU A 19 0.85 -5.82 4.03
C LEU A 19 1.21 -6.74 5.19
N THR A 20 2.49 -6.80 5.54
CA THR A 20 3.01 -7.63 6.63
C THR A 20 3.68 -6.72 7.65
N CYS A 21 3.17 -6.73 8.86
CA CYS A 21 3.78 -6.06 10.00
C CYS A 21 4.88 -6.98 10.54
N VAL A 22 6.12 -6.50 10.57
CA VAL A 22 7.29 -7.25 11.06
C VAL A 22 7.80 -6.64 12.36
N GLY A 23 8.13 -7.44 13.38
CA GLY A 23 8.82 -6.95 14.59
C GLY A 23 8.20 -7.39 15.92
N THR A 24 8.45 -6.61 16.98
CA THR A 24 8.32 -6.92 18.43
C THR A 24 7.04 -7.61 18.94
N GLY A 25 6.01 -7.82 18.13
CA GLY A 25 4.87 -8.69 18.44
C GLY A 25 5.11 -10.17 18.19
N ASP A 26 6.07 -10.53 17.34
CA ASP A 26 6.40 -11.94 17.03
C ASP A 26 6.85 -12.74 18.27
N THR A 27 7.24 -12.05 19.35
CA THR A 27 7.66 -12.65 20.63
C THR A 27 6.60 -12.58 21.72
N ALA A 28 5.42 -12.02 21.46
CA ALA A 28 4.32 -11.94 22.41
C ALA A 28 3.44 -13.19 22.32
N GLU A 29 2.89 -13.67 23.45
CA GLU A 29 1.94 -14.79 23.44
C GLU A 29 0.62 -14.42 22.73
N GLU A 30 0.17 -13.17 22.87
CA GLU A 30 -1.04 -12.62 22.22
C GLU A 30 -0.81 -11.18 21.71
N PRO A 31 -0.12 -11.00 20.56
CA PRO A 31 0.05 -9.69 19.95
C PRO A 31 -1.27 -9.18 19.34
N LEU A 32 -1.55 -7.90 19.55
CA LEU A 32 -2.67 -7.21 18.91
C LEU A 32 -2.15 -6.25 17.85
N TYR A 33 -2.45 -6.54 16.59
CA TYR A 33 -2.09 -5.75 15.42
C TYR A 33 -3.24 -4.81 15.05
N SER A 34 -3.04 -3.51 15.23
CA SER A 34 -3.94 -2.45 14.78
C SER A 34 -3.41 -1.82 13.49
N TRP A 35 -4.21 -1.85 12.44
CA TRP A 35 -3.88 -1.29 11.13
C TRP A 35 -4.50 0.09 10.96
N TYR A 36 -3.72 1.04 10.45
CA TYR A 36 -4.14 2.42 10.22
C TYR A 36 -3.91 2.81 8.76
N ARG A 37 -4.89 3.51 8.18
CA ARG A 37 -4.85 4.12 6.83
C ARG A 37 -5.12 5.61 6.96
N ASN A 38 -4.17 6.44 6.53
CA ASN A 38 -4.26 7.91 6.64
C ASN A 38 -4.57 8.37 8.08
N GLY A 39 -3.96 7.71 9.07
CA GLY A 39 -4.20 7.98 10.50
C GLY A 39 -5.54 7.47 11.06
N ARG A 40 -6.42 6.87 10.24
CA ARG A 40 -7.67 6.25 10.69
C ARG A 40 -7.48 4.75 10.89
N ARG A 41 -7.98 4.20 12.00
CA ARG A 41 -7.95 2.76 12.26
C ARG A 41 -8.83 2.04 11.24
N LEU A 42 -8.23 1.12 10.49
CA LEU A 42 -8.90 0.32 9.47
C LEU A 42 -9.42 -0.99 10.07
N GLN A 43 -8.55 -1.74 10.74
CA GLN A 43 -8.88 -3.01 11.37
C GLN A 43 -7.94 -3.30 12.55
N GLU A 44 -8.32 -4.28 13.36
CA GLU A 44 -7.54 -4.75 14.49
C GLU A 44 -7.71 -6.27 14.64
N GLY A 45 -6.64 -6.99 14.92
CA GLY A 45 -6.68 -8.44 15.11
C GLY A 45 -5.34 -9.01 15.53
N SER A 46 -5.29 -10.34 15.68
CA SER A 46 -4.06 -11.05 16.06
C SER A 46 -3.19 -11.45 14.87
N PHE A 47 -3.59 -11.06 13.66
CA PHE A 47 -2.88 -11.39 12.43
C PHE A 47 -1.87 -10.29 12.06
N PRO A 48 -0.59 -10.66 11.81
CA PRO A 48 0.44 -9.72 11.39
C PRO A 48 0.29 -9.31 9.92
N THR A 49 -0.69 -9.86 9.20
CA THR A 49 -0.93 -9.61 7.77
C THR A 49 -2.28 -8.95 7.53
N LEU A 50 -2.32 -8.07 6.54
CA LEU A 50 -3.51 -7.46 5.99
C LEU A 50 -3.51 -7.65 4.48
N GLU A 51 -4.49 -8.38 3.99
CA GLU A 51 -4.61 -8.74 2.57
C GLU A 51 -5.70 -7.92 1.90
N PHE A 52 -5.34 -7.29 0.78
CA PHE A 52 -6.25 -6.64 -0.13
C PHE A 52 -6.31 -7.49 -1.41
N PRO A 53 -7.40 -8.26 -1.64
CA PRO A 53 -7.49 -9.11 -2.83
C PRO A 53 -7.58 -8.30 -4.12
N SER A 54 -8.06 -7.06 -4.05
CA SER A 54 -8.20 -6.16 -5.18
C SER A 54 -8.15 -4.72 -4.69
N VAL A 55 -7.01 -4.04 -4.86
CA VAL A 55 -6.87 -2.63 -4.46
C VAL A 55 -7.59 -1.70 -5.43
N ARG A 56 -8.18 -0.62 -4.90
CA ARG A 56 -8.82 0.45 -5.69
C ARG A 56 -8.13 1.78 -5.44
N ALA A 57 -8.37 2.79 -6.28
CA ALA A 57 -7.84 4.13 -6.07
C ALA A 57 -8.23 4.72 -4.70
N ASP A 58 -9.40 4.33 -4.15
CA ASP A 58 -9.85 4.74 -2.80
C ASP A 58 -9.05 4.07 -1.67
N ASP A 59 -8.41 2.94 -1.96
CA ASP A 59 -7.54 2.24 -0.99
C ASP A 59 -6.15 2.85 -0.91
N ALA A 60 -5.79 3.74 -1.84
CA ALA A 60 -4.54 4.47 -1.80
C ALA A 60 -4.45 5.34 -0.52
N GLY A 61 -3.26 5.39 0.07
CA GLY A 61 -3.05 6.14 1.30
C GLY A 61 -1.81 5.70 2.06
N THR A 62 -1.58 6.32 3.21
CA THR A 62 -0.45 5.95 4.06
C THR A 62 -0.87 4.90 5.07
N PHE A 63 -0.24 3.73 4.99
CA PHE A 63 -0.48 2.61 5.88
C PHE A 63 0.52 2.59 7.03
N GLN A 64 0.04 2.24 8.22
CA GLN A 64 0.86 2.05 9.41
C GLN A 64 0.31 0.87 10.20
N CYS A 65 1.17 -0.02 10.67
CA CYS A 65 0.79 -1.04 11.63
C CYS A 65 1.25 -0.63 13.04
N ARG A 66 0.41 -0.92 14.04
CA ARG A 66 0.76 -0.77 15.45
C ARG A 66 0.56 -2.12 16.13
N VAL A 67 1.58 -2.55 16.83
CA VAL A 67 1.61 -3.82 17.55
C VAL A 67 1.56 -3.51 19.04
N ARG A 68 0.55 -4.04 19.72
CA ARG A 68 0.45 -3.98 21.17
C ARG A 68 0.77 -5.35 21.74
N SER A 69 1.77 -5.38 22.61
CA SER A 69 2.19 -6.53 23.39
C SER A 69 2.06 -6.19 24.89
N GLY A 70 2.07 -7.19 25.77
CA GLY A 70 1.95 -6.99 27.23
C GLY A 70 2.99 -6.00 27.79
N ASN A 71 4.14 -5.86 27.12
CA ASN A 71 5.24 -4.98 27.53
C ASN A 71 5.18 -3.56 26.92
N GLY A 72 4.22 -3.25 26.02
CA GLY A 72 4.11 -1.93 25.40
C GLY A 72 3.44 -1.93 24.02
N SER A 73 3.51 -0.79 23.34
CA SER A 73 3.01 -0.66 21.97
C SER A 73 4.07 -0.06 21.05
N ASP A 74 4.38 -0.76 19.97
CA ASP A 74 5.28 -0.31 18.90
C ASP A 74 4.47 0.05 17.66
N ALA A 75 4.82 1.15 16.99
CA ALA A 75 4.25 1.50 15.69
C ALA A 75 5.31 1.36 14.60
N SER A 76 4.90 0.97 13.39
CA SER A 76 5.75 1.01 12.21
C SER A 76 5.88 2.43 11.66
N GLU A 77 6.84 2.62 10.77
CA GLU A 77 6.83 3.78 9.89
C GLU A 77 5.58 3.76 9.00
N ALA A 78 5.18 4.96 8.59
CA ALA A 78 4.01 5.18 7.76
C ALA A 78 4.42 5.06 6.29
N VAL A 79 3.95 4.02 5.61
CA VAL A 79 4.34 3.71 4.22
C VAL A 79 3.21 4.10 3.27
N PRO A 80 3.47 4.97 2.27
CA PRO A 80 2.46 5.34 1.29
C PRO A 80 2.24 4.20 0.28
N LEU A 81 1.01 3.69 0.20
CA LEU A 81 0.55 2.82 -0.87
C LEU A 81 -0.06 3.68 -1.98
N ARG A 82 0.54 3.62 -3.16
CA ARG A 82 0.07 4.27 -4.37
C ARG A 82 -0.68 3.24 -5.22
N VAL A 83 -1.88 3.61 -5.65
CA VAL A 83 -2.68 2.80 -6.56
C VAL A 83 -2.79 3.54 -7.89
N LEU A 84 -2.17 2.99 -8.92
CA LEU A 84 -2.22 3.50 -10.28
C LEU A 84 -3.53 3.03 -10.91
N CYS A 85 -4.34 3.98 -11.36
CA CYS A 85 -5.49 3.69 -12.20
C CYS A 85 -4.98 3.18 -13.56
N GLU A 86 -5.41 1.99 -13.98
CA GLU A 86 -5.38 1.66 -15.41
C GLU A 86 -6.51 2.45 -16.04
N PHE A 87 -6.22 3.68 -16.46
CA PHE A 87 -6.98 4.22 -17.56
C PHE A 87 -6.86 3.18 -18.67
N SER A 88 -7.98 2.58 -19.07
CA SER A 88 -8.12 1.93 -20.37
C SER A 88 -7.98 3.01 -21.46
N GLY A 89 -6.81 3.62 -21.54
CA GLY A 89 -6.34 4.34 -22.70
C GLY A 89 -5.77 3.28 -23.62
N ASN A 90 -6.60 2.75 -24.51
CA ASN A 90 -6.12 2.14 -25.73
C ASN A 90 -5.21 3.15 -26.46
N SER A 91 -3.91 3.22 -26.14
CA SER A 91 -2.94 3.94 -26.97
C SER A 91 -2.57 3.06 -28.16
N LYS A 92 -3.56 2.70 -28.98
CA LYS A 92 -3.33 2.23 -30.35
C LYS A 92 -3.10 3.46 -31.23
N GLY A 93 -1.85 3.92 -31.27
CA GLY A 93 -1.25 4.65 -32.39
C GLY A 93 -1.43 6.17 -32.44
N ILE A 94 -0.31 6.88 -32.41
CA ILE A 94 0.04 7.88 -33.45
C ILE A 94 1.56 7.91 -33.64
N PRO A 95 2.12 7.45 -34.77
CA PRO A 95 3.39 7.93 -35.26
C PRO A 95 3.14 9.18 -36.13
N GLY A 96 3.51 10.35 -35.64
CA GLY A 96 3.46 11.59 -36.40
C GLY A 96 3.67 12.80 -35.50
N ALA A 97 4.47 13.80 -35.83
CA ALA A 97 5.38 14.02 -36.94
C ALA A 97 6.38 15.08 -36.44
N ALA A 98 7.63 15.05 -36.93
CA ALA A 98 8.58 16.13 -36.66
C ALA A 98 8.02 17.46 -37.19
N PRO A 99 8.11 18.57 -36.45
CA PRO A 99 7.74 19.87 -37.00
C PRO A 99 8.79 20.28 -38.04
N THR A 100 8.47 20.11 -39.34
CA THR A 100 9.24 20.80 -40.38
C THR A 100 8.77 22.25 -40.39
N LEU A 101 9.50 23.11 -39.68
CA LEU A 101 9.34 24.55 -39.79
C LEU A 101 9.85 24.97 -41.17
N ARG A 102 8.92 25.33 -42.07
CA ARG A 102 9.21 26.03 -43.32
C ARG A 102 8.55 27.41 -43.23
N PHE A 103 9.38 28.44 -43.21
CA PHE A 103 8.96 29.84 -43.31
C PHE A 103 9.75 30.50 -44.47
N PRO A 104 9.18 31.57 -45.06
CA PRO A 104 9.44 32.01 -46.44
C PRO A 104 10.84 32.57 -46.71
#